data_AF-A0A6A5ZGD4-F1
#
_entry.id   AF-A0A6A5ZGD4-F1
#
_cell.length_a   1.000
_cell.length_b   1.000
_cell.length_c   1.000
_cell.angle_alpha   90.00
_cell.angle_beta   90.00
_cell.angle_gamma   90.00
#
_symmetry.space_group_name_H-M   'P 1'
#
loop_
_entity.id
_entity.type
_entity.pdbx_description
1 polymer ?
#
loop_
_entity_poly.entity_id
_entity_poly.type
_entity_poly.pdbx_seq_one_letter_code
_entity_poly.pdbx_strand_id
1 'polypeptide(L)'
;MRPQRSYISASRQLTQPTLLTRSFAPARSNFSTTRMAALQEWLVIAPDFEGALQKRLAIREEHLKGLKKDDESFWLWGGAMLEEPPKEGEMPKMKGSAMLIGAKTREEVVERLKSDVYVKGEVWDFSKVQIIPFKSALRKPL
;
A
#
# COMPACT_ATOMS: atom_id res chain seq x y z
N MET A 1 -42.41 -92.36 6.25
CA MET A 1 -40.95 -92.58 6.19
C MET A 1 -40.35 -91.61 5.17
N ARG A 2 -39.79 -90.48 5.62
CA ARG A 2 -38.64 -89.70 5.07
C ARG A 2 -38.60 -88.29 5.71
N PRO A 3 -37.44 -87.80 6.16
CA PRO A 3 -37.27 -86.54 6.92
C PRO A 3 -36.60 -85.43 6.07
N GLN A 4 -36.09 -84.38 6.76
CA GLN A 4 -35.15 -83.28 6.39
C GLN A 4 -35.84 -81.91 6.49
N ARG A 5 -35.27 -80.82 7.05
CA ARG A 5 -34.01 -80.54 7.75
C ARG A 5 -34.17 -79.20 8.48
N SER A 6 -33.41 -79.03 9.54
CA SER A 6 -33.17 -77.81 10.34
C SER A 6 -32.74 -76.57 9.53
N TYR A 7 -32.96 -75.36 10.07
CA TYR A 7 -31.88 -74.47 10.55
C TYR A 7 -32.42 -73.24 11.32
N ILE A 8 -31.55 -72.78 12.22
CA ILE A 8 -31.64 -71.78 13.29
C ILE A 8 -31.69 -70.34 12.75
N SER A 9 -32.32 -69.41 13.48
CA SER A 9 -31.67 -68.17 14.00
C SER A 9 -32.70 -67.23 14.64
N ALA A 10 -32.49 -66.93 15.92
CA ALA A 10 -33.19 -65.90 16.67
C ALA A 10 -32.40 -64.59 16.62
N SER A 11 -33.08 -63.46 16.38
CA SER A 11 -32.50 -62.13 16.62
C SER A 11 -33.48 -61.24 17.37
N ARG A 12 -32.96 -60.68 18.46
CA ARG A 12 -33.63 -59.87 19.47
C ARG A 12 -33.85 -58.43 18.97
N GLN A 13 -34.91 -57.85 19.52
CA GLN A 13 -35.43 -56.49 19.36
C GLN A 13 -34.40 -55.36 19.55
N LEU A 14 -34.72 -54.16 19.06
CA LEU A 14 -34.48 -52.90 19.77
C LEU A 14 -35.37 -51.76 19.22
N THR A 15 -36.13 -51.15 20.14
CA THR A 15 -36.94 -49.93 19.98
C THR A 15 -36.08 -48.68 19.80
N GLN A 16 -36.44 -47.81 18.87
CA GLN A 16 -35.74 -46.55 18.62
C GLN A 16 -36.21 -45.42 19.56
N PRO A 17 -35.30 -44.55 20.05
CA PRO A 17 -35.66 -43.34 20.78
C PRO A 17 -35.88 -42.15 19.85
N THR A 18 -36.88 -41.33 20.17
CA THR A 18 -37.25 -40.09 19.50
C THR A 18 -36.20 -38.99 19.72
N LEU A 19 -35.64 -38.44 18.65
CA LEU A 19 -34.67 -37.33 18.71
C LEU A 19 -35.37 -35.97 18.59
N LEU A 20 -35.24 -35.11 19.60
CA LEU A 20 -35.52 -33.69 19.51
C LEU A 20 -34.51 -33.03 18.56
N THR A 21 -34.96 -32.50 17.43
CA THR A 21 -34.14 -31.70 16.52
C THR A 21 -33.95 -30.28 17.07
N ARG A 22 -32.74 -29.97 17.52
CA ARG A 22 -32.32 -28.63 17.93
C ARG A 22 -32.03 -27.81 16.66
N SER A 23 -32.79 -26.74 16.43
CA SER A 23 -32.59 -25.82 15.31
C SER A 23 -31.26 -25.07 15.43
N PHE A 24 -30.33 -25.30 14.50
CA PHE A 24 -29.13 -24.49 14.35
C PHE A 24 -29.45 -23.28 13.45
N ALA A 25 -29.48 -22.09 14.02
CA ALA A 25 -29.40 -20.86 13.25
C ALA A 25 -27.94 -20.65 12.80
N PRO A 26 -27.66 -20.32 11.53
CA PRO A 26 -26.31 -19.98 11.13
C PRO A 26 -25.95 -18.63 11.75
N ALA A 27 -24.89 -18.58 12.55
CA ALA A 27 -24.28 -17.33 12.95
C ALA A 27 -23.85 -16.60 11.67
N ARG A 28 -24.49 -15.47 11.36
CA ARG A 28 -23.97 -14.52 10.36
C ARG A 28 -22.65 -13.99 10.90
N SER A 29 -21.58 -14.61 10.44
CA SER A 29 -20.24 -14.09 10.58
C SER A 29 -20.14 -12.79 9.77
N ASN A 30 -20.30 -11.65 10.44
CA ASN A 30 -19.81 -10.39 9.92
C ASN A 30 -18.29 -10.37 10.04
N PHE A 31 -17.60 -11.16 9.19
CA PHE A 31 -16.19 -10.92 8.93
C PHE A 31 -16.12 -9.63 8.13
N SER A 32 -15.99 -8.51 8.82
CA SER A 32 -15.37 -7.32 8.26
C SER A 32 -13.89 -7.66 8.07
N THR A 33 -13.58 -8.33 6.96
CA THR A 33 -12.23 -8.27 6.41
C THR A 33 -12.04 -6.81 6.06
N THR A 34 -11.40 -6.05 6.95
CA THR A 34 -10.61 -4.90 6.52
C THR A 34 -9.58 -5.50 5.57
N ARG A 35 -9.94 -5.57 4.28
CA ARG A 35 -9.00 -5.93 3.24
C ARG A 35 -7.91 -4.89 3.40
N MET A 36 -6.72 -5.30 3.84
CA MET A 36 -5.58 -4.38 3.88
C MET A 36 -5.50 -3.78 2.50
N ALA A 37 -5.86 -2.50 2.39
CA ALA A 37 -5.94 -1.84 1.09
C ALA A 37 -4.55 -1.98 0.48
N ALA A 38 -4.50 -2.58 -0.71
CA ALA A 38 -3.25 -2.76 -1.42
C ALA A 38 -2.62 -1.38 -1.65
N LEU A 39 -1.30 -1.29 -1.49
CA LEU A 39 -0.59 -0.06 -1.81
C LEU A 39 -0.80 0.26 -3.30
N GLN A 40 -1.17 1.50 -3.57
CA GLN A 40 -1.25 2.07 -4.91
C GLN A 40 0.02 2.89 -5.17
N GLU A 41 0.34 3.08 -6.45
CA GLU A 41 1.44 3.95 -6.83
C GLU A 41 0.92 5.34 -7.24
N TRP A 42 1.67 6.36 -6.85
CA TRP A 42 1.35 7.76 -7.11
C TRP A 42 2.59 8.45 -7.68
N LEU A 43 2.52 8.89 -8.94
CA LEU A 43 3.53 9.77 -9.50
C LEU A 43 3.29 11.17 -8.92
N VAL A 44 4.31 11.71 -8.28
CA VAL A 44 4.30 13.05 -7.71
C VAL A 44 5.29 13.93 -8.44
N ILE A 45 4.80 15.10 -8.85
CA ILE A 45 5.60 16.20 -9.38
C ILE A 45 5.46 17.36 -8.40
N ALA A 46 6.57 17.76 -7.79
CA ALA A 46 6.64 18.82 -6.79
C ALA A 46 7.58 19.93 -7.29
N PRO A 47 7.05 20.99 -7.94
CA PRO A 47 7.85 22.14 -8.35
C PRO A 47 8.44 22.86 -7.14
N ASP A 48 9.64 23.40 -7.30
CA ASP A 48 10.19 24.34 -6.32
C ASP A 48 9.52 25.72 -6.46
N PHE A 49 9.56 26.53 -5.41
CA PHE A 49 9.34 27.97 -5.56
C PHE A 49 10.45 28.60 -6.42
N GLU A 50 10.13 29.70 -7.08
CA GLU A 50 11.11 30.48 -7.83
C GLU A 50 12.23 30.97 -6.88
N GLY A 51 13.49 30.78 -7.29
CA GLY A 51 14.66 31.14 -6.48
C GLY A 51 14.93 30.26 -5.25
N ALA A 52 14.21 29.15 -5.05
CA ALA A 52 14.34 28.31 -3.86
C ALA A 52 15.60 27.44 -3.79
N LEU A 53 16.49 27.50 -4.79
CA LEU A 53 17.67 26.63 -4.89
C LEU A 53 18.56 26.71 -3.64
N GLN A 54 18.81 27.90 -3.10
CA GLN A 54 19.64 28.04 -1.90
C GLN A 54 18.99 27.41 -0.67
N LYS A 55 17.68 27.65 -0.45
CA LYS A 55 16.90 27.01 0.63
C LYS A 55 16.96 25.49 0.49
N ARG A 56 16.77 24.99 -0.73
CA ARG A 56 16.81 23.57 -1.07
C ARG A 56 18.12 22.91 -0.68
N LEU A 57 19.25 23.54 -1.04
CA LEU A 57 20.58 23.02 -0.72
C LEU A 57 20.84 23.01 0.78
N ALA A 58 20.45 24.09 1.48
CA ALA A 58 20.64 24.22 2.93
C ALA A 58 19.94 23.11 3.73
N ILE A 59 18.73 22.69 3.31
CA ILE A 59 17.94 21.69 4.03
C ILE A 59 17.89 20.31 3.34
N ARG A 60 18.68 20.11 2.27
CA ARG A 60 18.68 18.85 1.49
C ARG A 60 19.03 17.64 2.34
N GLU A 61 20.03 17.76 3.20
CA GLU A 61 20.45 16.64 4.05
C GLU A 61 19.35 16.25 5.02
N GLU A 62 18.64 17.22 5.59
CA GLU A 62 17.50 16.98 6.47
C GLU A 62 16.34 16.33 5.72
N HIS A 63 16.03 16.80 4.50
CA HIS A 63 15.03 16.18 3.64
C HIS A 63 15.35 14.70 3.42
N LEU A 64 16.56 14.38 2.96
CA LEU A 64 16.97 12.99 2.69
C LEU A 64 16.97 12.12 3.96
N LYS A 65 17.33 12.67 5.12
CA LYS A 65 17.20 11.97 6.41
C LYS A 65 15.73 11.74 6.79
N GLY A 66 14.84 12.68 6.48
CA GLY A 66 13.40 12.57 6.69
C GLY A 66 12.78 11.42 5.89
N LEU A 67 13.16 11.27 4.62
CA LEU A 67 12.66 10.17 3.77
C LEU A 67 12.98 8.79 4.34
N LYS A 68 14.17 8.63 4.95
CA LYS A 68 14.63 7.35 5.53
C LYS A 68 13.84 6.91 6.76
N LYS A 69 12.96 7.76 7.30
CA LYS A 69 12.12 7.42 8.45
C LYS A 69 10.84 6.70 8.04
N ASP A 70 10.46 6.80 6.77
CA ASP A 70 9.30 6.11 6.22
C ASP A 70 9.66 4.65 5.88
N ASP A 71 8.63 3.82 5.76
CA ASP A 71 8.78 2.44 5.30
C ASP A 71 9.36 2.39 3.87
N GLU A 72 10.14 1.34 3.58
CA GLU A 72 10.78 1.14 2.27
C GLU A 72 9.77 1.07 1.11
N SER A 73 8.50 0.75 1.39
CA SER A 73 7.42 0.74 0.40
C SER A 73 6.87 2.13 0.05
N PHE A 74 7.21 3.17 0.80
CA PHE A 74 6.67 4.52 0.57
C PHE A 74 7.41 5.24 -0.56
N TRP A 75 8.74 5.39 -0.49
CA TRP A 75 9.53 6.11 -1.50
C TRP A 75 10.15 5.15 -2.53
N LEU A 76 9.41 4.86 -3.61
CA LEU A 76 9.78 3.82 -4.57
C LEU A 76 10.93 4.23 -5.50
N TRP A 77 10.94 5.48 -5.93
CA TRP A 77 12.08 6.17 -6.57
C TRP A 77 11.87 7.68 -6.48
N GLY A 78 12.95 8.47 -6.62
CA GLY A 78 12.85 9.92 -6.63
C GLY A 78 14.11 10.62 -7.11
N GLY A 79 13.96 11.85 -7.59
CA GLY A 79 15.06 12.68 -8.07
C GLY A 79 14.68 14.16 -8.20
N ALA A 80 15.70 15.00 -8.39
CA ALA A 80 15.49 16.41 -8.71
C ALA A 80 15.09 16.56 -10.18
N MET A 81 14.06 17.36 -10.45
CA MET A 81 13.79 17.87 -11.79
C MET A 81 14.78 18.99 -12.09
N LEU A 82 15.40 18.96 -13.26
CA LEU A 82 16.40 19.95 -13.67
C LEU A 82 15.84 20.86 -14.76
N GLU A 83 16.33 22.09 -14.83
CA GLU A 83 16.03 23.02 -15.94
C GLU A 83 16.71 22.57 -17.23
N GLU A 84 17.95 22.09 -17.12
CA GLU A 84 18.77 21.60 -18.22
C GLU A 84 19.58 20.37 -17.75
N PRO A 85 20.10 19.54 -18.67
CA PRO A 85 21.00 18.45 -18.31
C PRO A 85 22.20 18.95 -17.49
N PRO A 86 22.68 18.16 -16.51
CA PRO A 86 23.80 18.56 -15.67
C PRO A 86 25.08 18.72 -16.52
N LYS A 87 25.83 19.79 -16.24
CA LYS A 87 27.15 20.04 -16.82
C LYS A 87 28.22 19.65 -15.82
N GLU A 88 29.33 19.09 -16.32
CA GLU A 88 30.42 18.63 -15.46
C GLU A 88 31.04 19.81 -14.69
N GLY A 89 31.24 19.62 -13.38
CA GLY A 89 31.79 20.66 -12.51
C GLY A 89 30.80 21.76 -12.09
N GLU A 90 29.58 21.78 -12.62
CA GLU A 90 28.55 22.75 -12.25
C GLU A 90 27.49 22.15 -11.30
N MET A 91 26.94 22.97 -10.41
CA MET A 91 25.78 22.55 -9.62
C MET A 91 24.55 22.42 -10.52
N PRO A 92 23.83 21.28 -10.51
CA PRO A 92 22.61 21.13 -11.30
C PRO A 92 21.57 22.18 -10.93
N LYS A 93 20.97 22.81 -11.95
CA LYS A 93 19.87 23.76 -11.79
C LYS A 93 18.58 23.00 -11.50
N MET A 94 18.28 22.80 -10.22
CA MET A 94 17.09 22.09 -9.76
C MET A 94 15.88 23.02 -9.75
N LYS A 95 14.74 22.53 -10.26
CA LYS A 95 13.46 23.26 -10.33
C LYS A 95 12.30 22.53 -9.65
N GLY A 96 12.59 21.47 -8.90
CA GLY A 96 11.58 20.64 -8.25
C GLY A 96 12.03 19.19 -8.06
N SER A 97 11.08 18.33 -7.72
CA SER A 97 11.30 16.91 -7.55
C SER A 97 10.25 16.10 -8.31
N ALA A 98 10.65 14.95 -8.81
CA ALA A 98 9.76 13.91 -9.31
C ALA A 98 10.01 12.62 -8.53
N MET A 99 8.95 11.95 -8.11
CA MET A 99 9.05 10.74 -7.30
C MET A 99 7.83 9.84 -7.50
N LEU A 100 7.99 8.57 -7.16
CA LEU A 100 6.91 7.61 -7.12
C LEU A 100 6.69 7.15 -5.68
N ILE A 101 5.46 7.29 -5.21
CA ILE A 101 5.07 6.99 -3.83
C ILE A 101 4.15 5.78 -3.78
N GLY A 102 4.42 4.85 -2.87
CA GLY A 102 3.51 3.77 -2.49
C GLY A 102 2.65 4.18 -1.30
N ALA A 103 1.34 4.31 -1.51
CA ALA A 103 0.39 4.68 -0.46
C ALA A 103 -1.00 4.09 -0.76
N LYS A 104 -1.83 3.87 0.27
CA LYS A 104 -3.17 3.31 0.08
C LYS A 104 -4.12 4.31 -0.55
N THR A 105 -3.94 5.60 -0.22
CA THR A 105 -4.82 6.69 -0.62
C THR A 105 -4.03 7.92 -1.05
N ARG A 106 -4.68 8.84 -1.77
CA ARG A 106 -4.07 10.12 -2.14
C ARG A 106 -3.81 10.99 -0.91
N GLU A 107 -4.68 10.87 0.09
CA GLU A 107 -4.67 11.65 1.33
C GLU A 107 -3.42 11.33 2.15
N GLU A 108 -3.04 10.05 2.25
CA GLU A 108 -1.78 9.64 2.88
C GLU A 108 -0.56 10.28 2.20
N VAL A 109 -0.56 10.37 0.86
CA VAL A 109 0.51 11.06 0.11
C VAL A 109 0.53 12.55 0.45
N VAL A 110 -0.63 13.22 0.45
CA VAL A 110 -0.75 14.65 0.76
C VAL A 110 -0.26 14.94 2.18
N GLU A 111 -0.68 14.17 3.16
CA GLU A 111 -0.29 14.35 4.57
C GLU A 111 1.21 14.17 4.76
N ARG A 112 1.79 13.13 4.15
CA ARG A 112 3.22 12.90 4.26
C ARG A 112 4.04 13.97 3.54
N LEU A 113 3.60 14.45 2.38
CA LEU A 113 4.29 15.54 1.69
C LEU A 113 4.25 16.84 2.52
N LYS A 114 3.11 17.19 3.13
CA LYS A 114 3.00 18.38 4.00
C LYS A 114 3.93 18.35 5.20
N SER A 115 4.27 17.16 5.69
CA SER A 115 5.20 17.01 6.83
C SER A 115 6.67 17.14 6.42
N ASP A 116 6.97 17.11 5.12
CA ASP A 116 8.33 17.20 4.59
C ASP A 116 8.94 18.59 4.81
N VAL A 117 10.25 18.62 5.08
CA VAL A 117 10.98 19.86 5.31
C VAL A 117 11.11 20.70 4.05
N TYR A 118 11.01 20.10 2.85
CA TYR A 118 10.91 20.88 1.61
C TYR A 118 9.58 21.62 1.50
N VAL A 119 8.48 21.14 2.09
CA VAL A 119 7.25 21.94 2.18
C VAL A 119 7.38 22.99 3.29
N LYS A 120 7.79 22.57 4.49
CA LYS A 120 7.89 23.48 5.66
C LYS A 120 8.93 24.59 5.48
N GLY A 121 10.02 24.31 4.79
CA GLY A 121 11.09 25.24 4.46
C GLY A 121 10.85 26.04 3.18
N GLU A 122 9.64 26.01 2.63
CA GLU A 122 9.25 26.74 1.42
C GLU A 122 10.19 26.48 0.23
N VAL A 123 10.58 25.21 0.06
CA VAL A 123 11.31 24.75 -1.12
C VAL A 123 10.30 24.33 -2.18
N TRP A 124 9.42 23.38 -1.86
CA TRP A 124 8.35 22.96 -2.75
C TRP A 124 7.16 23.92 -2.68
N ASP A 125 6.70 24.37 -3.85
CA ASP A 125 5.44 25.09 -3.99
C ASP A 125 4.29 24.08 -3.92
N PHE A 126 3.79 23.84 -2.71
CA PHE A 126 2.75 22.85 -2.46
C PHE A 126 1.46 23.13 -3.25
N SER A 127 1.20 24.38 -3.62
CA SER A 127 0.03 24.74 -4.44
C SER A 127 0.10 24.20 -5.87
N LYS A 128 1.31 23.90 -6.36
CA LYS A 128 1.58 23.38 -7.71
C LYS A 128 1.90 21.89 -7.73
N VAL A 129 1.88 21.21 -6.57
CA VAL A 129 2.14 19.77 -6.48
C VAL A 129 1.06 18.99 -7.22
N GLN A 130 1.49 18.09 -8.09
CA GLN A 130 0.63 17.15 -8.79
C GLN A 130 0.80 15.77 -8.17
N ILE A 131 -0.31 15.07 -7.94
CA ILE A 131 -0.34 13.70 -7.42
C ILE A 131 -1.24 12.90 -8.36
N ILE A 132 -0.64 11.98 -9.11
CA ILE A 132 -1.27 11.30 -10.25
C ILE A 132 -1.27 9.79 -9.95
N PRO A 133 -2.44 9.09 -10.01
CA PRO A 133 -2.46 7.64 -9.95
C PRO A 133 -1.58 7.03 -11.04
N PHE A 134 -0.70 6.11 -10.67
CA PHE A 134 0.30 5.55 -11.58
C PHE A 134 0.34 4.02 -11.51
N LYS A 135 0.88 3.39 -12.56
CA LYS A 135 1.15 1.95 -12.57
C LYS A 135 2.46 1.69 -13.32
N SER A 136 3.49 1.30 -12.58
CA SER A 136 4.81 1.03 -13.11
C SER A 136 4.80 -0.23 -13.99
N ALA A 137 5.32 -0.11 -15.21
CA ALA A 137 5.74 -1.26 -16.00
C ALA A 137 7.15 -1.73 -15.58
N LEU A 138 8.06 -0.77 -15.33
CA LEU A 138 9.43 -0.98 -14.89
C LEU A 138 9.80 0.14 -13.90
N ARG A 139 10.57 -0.20 -12.86
CA ARG A 139 11.13 0.78 -11.90
C ARG A 139 12.66 0.79 -11.89
N LYS A 140 13.27 -0.19 -12.54
CA LYS A 140 14.71 -0.36 -12.73
C LYS A 140 14.97 -0.58 -14.21
N PRO A 141 16.16 -0.22 -14.73
CA PRO A 141 16.51 -0.51 -16.12
C PRO A 141 16.44 -2.03 -16.37
N LEU A 142 16.17 -2.39 -17.63
CA LEU A 142 16.27 -3.76 -18.14
C LEU A 142 17.74 -4.15 -18.36
#